data_AF-A0A535X4U7-F1
#
_entry.id   AF-A0A535X4U7-F1
#
_cell.length_a   1.000
_cell.length_b   1.000
_cell.length_c   1.000
_cell.angle_alpha   90.00
_cell.angle_beta   90.00
_cell.angle_gamma   90.00
#
_symmetry.space_group_name_H-M   'P 1'
#
loop_
_entity.id
_entity.type
_entity.pdbx_description
1 polymer ?
#
loop_
_entity_poly.entity_id
_entity_poly.type
_entity_poly.pdbx_seq_one_letter_code
_entity_poly.pdbx_strand_id
1 'polypeptide(L)'
;MNATHERTILADCCEDWIIEWGGFYERGRAFRCPECATEWIKAGDDSYRRGDAREFVRRARRGPSAEFAYLAAADGHEPDVDRCCAKILLAHGERLADGPFICPVCGTEWTRTTQRVHGLRIPVFAKKSLREPLTVQPGRTRPFLVALSEYSPPRD
;
A
#
# COMPACT_ATOMS: atom_id res chain seq x y z
N MET A 1 24.38 15.85 4.37
CA MET A 1 23.42 16.07 3.27
C MET A 1 22.72 14.74 3.07
N ASN A 2 21.56 14.57 3.69
CA ASN A 2 20.86 13.29 3.73
C ASN A 2 20.19 13.07 2.38
N ALA A 3 20.65 12.07 1.63
CA ALA A 3 19.89 11.50 0.55
C ALA A 3 18.52 11.13 1.12
N THR A 4 17.53 11.94 0.76
CA THR A 4 16.12 11.63 0.89
C THR A 4 15.95 10.21 0.39
N HIS A 5 15.71 9.28 1.32
CA HIS A 5 15.08 8.01 1.03
C HIS A 5 13.73 8.37 0.41
N GLU A 6 13.72 8.68 -0.88
CA GLU A 6 12.55 8.68 -1.72
C GLU A 6 12.07 7.24 -1.61
N ARG A 7 11.20 7.01 -0.63
CA ARG A 7 10.62 5.72 -0.29
C ARG A 7 10.25 5.09 -1.63
N THR A 8 10.99 4.05 -2.04
CA THR A 8 10.81 3.34 -3.33
C THR A 8 9.40 2.76 -3.47
N ILE A 9 8.65 2.83 -2.39
CA ILE A 9 7.20 2.86 -2.32
C ILE A 9 6.67 4.14 -2.98
N LEU A 10 6.73 4.18 -4.32
CA LEU A 10 6.04 5.17 -5.13
C LEU A 10 4.63 5.32 -4.57
N ALA A 11 4.28 6.56 -4.21
CA ALA A 11 3.03 6.98 -3.57
C ALA A 11 1.92 5.96 -3.84
N ASP A 12 1.48 5.26 -2.79
CA ASP A 12 0.77 3.97 -2.87
C ASP A 12 -0.34 3.88 -3.94
N CYS A 13 -0.89 5.02 -4.36
CA CYS A 13 -1.84 5.17 -5.45
C CYS A 13 -1.39 4.62 -6.81
N CYS A 14 -0.14 4.83 -7.22
CA CYS A 14 0.33 4.34 -8.51
C CYS A 14 0.53 2.83 -8.48
N GLU A 15 1.17 2.32 -7.43
CA GLU A 15 1.49 0.90 -7.34
C GLU A 15 0.24 0.03 -7.32
N ASP A 16 -0.71 0.33 -6.42
CA ASP A 16 -1.91 -0.51 -6.30
C ASP A 16 -2.69 -0.55 -7.61
N TRP A 17 -2.83 0.61 -8.26
CA TRP A 17 -3.45 0.71 -9.57
C TRP A 17 -2.75 -0.15 -10.61
N ILE A 18 -1.42 -0.09 -10.68
CA ILE A 18 -0.64 -0.84 -11.66
C ILE A 18 -0.65 -2.34 -11.37
N ILE A 19 -0.66 -2.75 -10.10
CA ILE A 19 -0.74 -4.17 -9.75
C ILE A 19 -2.10 -4.75 -10.11
N GLU A 20 -3.16 -3.98 -9.90
CA GLU A 20 -4.53 -4.41 -10.16
C GLU A 20 -4.89 -4.33 -11.66
N TRP A 21 -4.59 -3.19 -12.30
CA TRP A 21 -5.05 -2.87 -13.66
C TRP A 21 -3.93 -2.81 -14.70
N GLY A 22 -2.66 -2.82 -14.30
CA GLY A 22 -1.52 -2.66 -15.21
C GLY A 22 -1.41 -3.73 -16.28
N GLY A 23 -1.95 -4.93 -16.04
CA GLY A 23 -2.03 -6.03 -17.01
C GLY A 23 -3.05 -5.81 -18.12
N PHE A 24 -3.99 -4.87 -17.96
CA PHE A 24 -4.98 -4.53 -18.97
C PHE A 24 -4.41 -3.66 -20.11
N TYR A 25 -3.36 -2.88 -19.83
CA TYR A 25 -2.76 -2.01 -20.83
C TYR A 25 -1.88 -2.80 -21.80
N GLU A 26 -2.01 -2.51 -23.10
CA GLU A 26 -1.12 -3.02 -24.14
C GLU A 26 0.32 -2.48 -23.97
N ARG A 27 1.31 -3.24 -24.45
CA ARG A 27 2.70 -2.78 -24.45
C ARG A 27 2.84 -1.48 -25.26
N GLY A 28 3.62 -0.54 -24.72
CA GLY A 28 3.79 0.80 -25.28
C GLY A 28 2.64 1.77 -24.93
N ARG A 29 1.54 1.30 -24.34
CA ARG A 29 0.42 2.16 -23.97
C ARG A 29 0.81 3.11 -22.84
N ALA A 30 0.59 4.40 -23.06
CA ALA A 30 0.65 5.42 -22.03
C ALA A 30 -0.65 5.45 -21.21
N PHE A 31 -0.52 5.70 -19.92
CA PHE A 31 -1.63 5.89 -18.99
C PHE A 31 -1.23 6.86 -17.87
N ARG A 32 -2.23 7.34 -17.10
CA ARG A 32 -2.01 8.20 -15.94
C ARG A 32 -2.64 7.57 -14.71
N CYS A 33 -1.98 7.69 -13.56
CA CYS A 33 -2.57 7.31 -12.29
C CYS A 33 -3.82 8.19 -12.04
N PRO A 34 -4.98 7.61 -11.73
CA PRO A 34 -6.21 8.38 -11.52
C PRO A 34 -6.15 9.29 -10.29
N GLU A 35 -5.28 8.97 -9.31
CA GLU A 35 -5.17 9.73 -8.05
C GLU A 35 -4.25 10.94 -8.16
N CYS A 36 -3.04 10.73 -8.67
CA CYS A 36 -1.98 11.73 -8.61
C CYS A 36 -1.54 12.22 -10.00
N ALA A 37 -2.25 11.79 -11.06
CA ALA A 37 -1.98 12.12 -12.46
C ALA A 37 -0.57 11.75 -12.96
N THR A 38 0.24 11.02 -12.18
CA THR A 38 1.58 10.57 -12.60
C THR A 38 1.46 9.78 -13.88
N GLU A 39 2.30 10.12 -14.85
CA GLU A 39 2.32 9.49 -16.18
C GLU A 39 3.15 8.20 -16.16
N TRP A 40 2.68 7.22 -16.92
CA TRP A 40 3.24 5.88 -17.01
C TRP A 40 3.13 5.32 -18.42
N ILE A 41 4.02 4.40 -18.76
CA ILE A 41 3.99 3.61 -19.99
C ILE A 41 4.16 2.13 -19.62
N LYS A 42 3.33 1.27 -20.21
CA LYS A 42 3.51 -0.19 -20.14
C LYS A 42 4.74 -0.59 -20.96
N ALA A 43 5.86 -0.89 -20.32
CA ALA A 43 7.11 -1.22 -21.00
C ALA A 43 7.19 -2.70 -21.42
N GLY A 44 6.61 -3.59 -20.63
CA GLY A 44 6.57 -5.03 -20.87
C GLY A 44 5.46 -5.70 -20.06
N ASP A 45 5.42 -7.03 -20.05
CA ASP A 45 4.30 -7.80 -19.46
C ASP A 45 4.17 -7.55 -17.95
N ASP A 46 5.29 -7.33 -17.26
CA ASP A 46 5.35 -6.92 -15.86
C ASP A 46 6.20 -5.66 -15.65
N SER A 47 6.59 -4.98 -16.71
CA SER A 47 7.46 -3.79 -16.66
C SER A 47 6.72 -2.51 -17.01
N TYR A 48 7.01 -1.44 -16.28
CA TYR A 48 6.36 -0.14 -16.38
C TYR A 48 7.41 0.96 -16.29
N ARG A 49 7.28 2.01 -17.08
CA ARG A 49 8.16 3.17 -17.04
C ARG A 49 7.37 4.39 -16.61
N ARG A 50 7.85 5.08 -15.58
CA ARG A 50 7.27 6.34 -15.11
C ARG A 50 7.68 7.49 -16.04
N GLY A 51 6.92 8.58 -16.04
CA GLY A 51 7.20 9.77 -16.86
C GLY A 51 8.59 10.41 -16.64
N ASP A 52 9.20 10.16 -15.48
CA ASP A 52 10.60 10.55 -15.16
C ASP A 52 11.65 9.54 -15.67
N ALA A 53 11.25 8.64 -16.57
CA ALA A 53 12.05 7.58 -17.18
C ALA A 53 12.50 6.45 -16.26
N ARG A 54 12.18 6.46 -14.96
CA ARG A 54 12.47 5.33 -14.07
C ARG A 54 11.66 4.10 -14.46
N GLU A 55 12.31 2.95 -14.45
CA GLU A 55 11.70 1.66 -14.77
C GLU A 55 11.35 0.88 -13.50
N PHE A 56 10.21 0.22 -13.56
CA PHE A 56 9.64 -0.56 -12.48
C PHE A 56 9.17 -1.90 -13.00
N VAL A 57 9.31 -2.93 -12.18
CA VAL A 57 8.94 -4.30 -12.50
C VAL A 57 8.02 -4.82 -11.41
N ARG A 58 6.89 -5.39 -11.79
CA ARG A 58 6.02 -6.12 -10.89
C ARG A 58 6.76 -7.35 -10.39
N ARG A 59 6.86 -7.48 -9.07
CA ARG A 59 7.46 -8.62 -8.39
C ARG A 59 6.48 -9.14 -7.34
N ALA A 60 6.76 -10.33 -6.82
CA ALA A 60 6.06 -10.89 -5.69
C ALA A 60 7.05 -11.16 -4.55
N ARG A 61 6.74 -10.68 -3.35
CA ARG A 61 7.41 -11.11 -2.12
C ARG A 61 6.63 -12.30 -1.58
N ARG A 62 7.30 -13.42 -1.38
CA ARG A 62 6.70 -14.64 -0.83
C ARG A 62 7.03 -14.75 0.64
N GLY A 63 6.01 -14.91 1.46
CA GLY A 63 6.15 -15.31 2.85
C GLY A 63 5.77 -16.77 3.07
N PRO A 64 5.72 -17.20 4.34
CA PRO A 64 5.43 -18.59 4.70
C PRO A 64 4.05 -19.08 4.24
N SER A 65 3.05 -18.20 4.17
CA SER A 65 1.65 -18.58 3.91
C SER A 65 0.92 -17.70 2.89
N ALA A 66 1.59 -16.69 2.33
CA ALA A 66 1.01 -15.81 1.30
C ALA A 66 2.08 -15.20 0.40
N GLU A 67 1.65 -14.64 -0.73
CA GLU A 67 2.49 -13.78 -1.57
C GLU A 67 1.90 -12.39 -1.71
N PHE A 68 2.79 -11.42 -1.93
CA PHE A 68 2.49 -10.00 -1.99
C PHE A 68 3.09 -9.39 -3.26
N ALA A 69 2.24 -9.00 -4.20
CA ALA A 69 2.69 -8.27 -5.37
C ALA A 69 3.09 -6.83 -5.00
N TYR A 70 4.17 -6.35 -5.60
CA TYR A 70 4.68 -4.99 -5.47
C TYR A 70 5.35 -4.52 -6.77
N LEU A 71 5.54 -3.22 -6.94
CA LEU A 71 6.39 -2.66 -7.99
C LEU A 71 7.79 -2.39 -7.44
N ALA A 72 8.77 -3.13 -7.92
CA ALA A 72 10.18 -2.90 -7.64
C ALA A 72 10.73 -1.88 -8.63
N ALA A 73 11.63 -0.99 -8.20
CA ALA A 73 12.47 -0.29 -9.15
C ALA A 73 13.38 -1.31 -9.87
N ALA A 74 13.60 -1.13 -11.17
CA ALA A 74 14.41 -2.05 -11.97
C ALA A 74 15.88 -2.12 -11.51
N ASP A 75 16.34 -1.10 -10.79
CA ASP A 75 17.68 -1.01 -10.19
C ASP A 75 17.90 -1.93 -8.97
N GLY A 76 16.88 -2.68 -8.54
CA GLY A 76 17.00 -3.76 -7.56
C GLY A 76 16.61 -3.40 -6.13
N HIS A 77 16.07 -2.20 -5.87
CA HIS A 77 15.58 -1.85 -4.53
C HIS A 77 14.30 -2.61 -4.15
N GLU A 78 14.30 -3.26 -2.99
CA GLU A 78 13.13 -3.89 -2.40
C GLU A 78 12.28 -2.89 -1.60
N PRO A 79 10.94 -3.07 -1.54
CA PRO A 79 10.07 -2.24 -0.72
C PRO A 79 10.23 -2.56 0.77
N ASP A 80 9.92 -1.55 1.59
CA ASP A 80 9.83 -1.67 3.04
C ASP A 80 8.89 -2.83 3.44
N VAL A 81 9.30 -3.61 4.45
CA VAL A 81 8.51 -4.70 5.05
C VAL A 81 7.15 -4.22 5.54
N ASP A 82 7.03 -2.96 5.91
CA ASP A 82 5.78 -2.37 6.38
C ASP A 82 4.70 -2.30 5.31
N ARG A 83 5.09 -2.37 4.02
CA ARG A 83 4.14 -2.25 2.91
C ARG A 83 3.23 -3.46 2.76
N CYS A 84 3.75 -4.68 2.95
CA CYS A 84 2.92 -5.86 2.86
C CYS A 84 1.90 -5.91 4.00
N CYS A 85 2.26 -5.42 5.19
CA CYS A 85 1.29 -5.22 6.26
C CYS A 85 0.23 -4.20 5.86
N ALA A 86 0.63 -3.04 5.35
CA ALA A 86 -0.31 -1.96 5.02
C ALA A 86 -1.41 -2.41 4.04
N LYS A 87 -1.06 -3.09 2.93
CA LYS A 87 -2.07 -3.58 1.99
C LYS A 87 -2.99 -4.63 2.58
N ILE A 88 -2.46 -5.52 3.41
CA ILE A 88 -3.30 -6.53 4.07
C ILE A 88 -4.27 -5.87 5.04
N LEU A 89 -3.82 -4.88 5.80
CA LEU A 89 -4.70 -4.11 6.69
C LEU A 89 -5.75 -3.31 5.90
N LEU A 90 -5.41 -2.77 4.73
CA LEU A 90 -6.39 -2.08 3.87
C LEU A 90 -7.42 -3.04 3.25
N ALA A 91 -7.00 -4.21 2.77
CA ALA A 91 -7.89 -5.15 2.07
C ALA A 91 -8.70 -6.05 3.02
N HIS A 92 -8.18 -6.31 4.22
CA HIS A 92 -8.73 -7.31 5.14
C HIS A 92 -8.94 -6.78 6.56
N GLY A 93 -8.32 -5.67 6.96
CA GLY A 93 -8.27 -5.22 8.35
C GLY A 93 -9.64 -4.92 8.97
N GLU A 94 -10.61 -4.47 8.18
CA GLU A 94 -12.00 -4.29 8.64
C GLU A 94 -12.65 -5.62 9.05
N ARG A 95 -12.34 -6.71 8.32
CA ARG A 95 -12.90 -8.05 8.51
C ARG A 95 -12.12 -8.89 9.53
N LEU A 96 -10.93 -8.45 9.94
CA LEU A 96 -10.17 -9.14 10.98
C LEU A 96 -10.90 -9.05 12.34
N ALA A 97 -10.86 -10.15 13.09
CA ALA A 97 -11.32 -10.15 14.47
C ALA A 97 -10.42 -9.28 15.36
N ASP A 98 -10.97 -8.78 16.46
CA ASP A 98 -10.15 -8.14 17.50
C ASP A 98 -9.16 -9.14 18.10
N GLY A 99 -7.91 -8.70 18.29
CA GLY A 99 -6.83 -9.53 18.81
C GLY A 99 -5.55 -9.48 17.96
N PRO A 100 -4.59 -10.38 18.24
CA PRO A 100 -3.34 -10.44 17.49
C PRO A 100 -3.55 -10.97 16.07
N PHE A 101 -2.76 -10.43 15.15
CA PHE A 101 -2.69 -10.84 13.74
C PHE A 101 -1.23 -10.83 13.30
N ILE A 102 -0.78 -11.93 12.69
CA ILE A 102 0.58 -12.03 12.15
C ILE A 102 0.52 -11.85 10.64
N CYS A 103 1.30 -10.92 10.11
CA CYS A 103 1.40 -10.72 8.67
C CYS A 103 1.91 -12.01 7.99
N PRO A 104 1.14 -12.64 7.08
CA PRO A 104 1.51 -13.92 6.46
C PRO A 104 2.69 -13.80 5.47
N VAL A 105 3.14 -12.56 5.19
CA VAL A 105 4.22 -12.26 4.25
C VAL A 105 5.54 -12.03 4.99
N CYS A 106 5.58 -11.06 5.92
CA CYS A 106 6.81 -10.68 6.62
C CYS A 106 6.88 -11.15 8.08
N GLY A 107 5.84 -11.79 8.61
CA GLY A 107 5.79 -12.27 9.99
C GLY A 107 5.62 -11.19 11.06
N THR A 108 5.43 -9.92 10.67
CA THR A 108 5.20 -8.84 11.64
C THR A 108 3.90 -9.07 12.40
N GLU A 109 3.97 -9.04 13.73
CA GLU A 109 2.81 -9.11 14.60
C GLU A 109 2.15 -7.75 14.78
N TRP A 110 0.84 -7.73 14.62
CA TRP A 110 -0.05 -6.60 14.82
C TRP A 110 -1.14 -6.96 15.82
N THR A 111 -1.76 -5.95 16.41
CA THR A 111 -2.98 -6.10 17.20
C THR A 111 -4.07 -5.25 16.57
N ARG A 112 -5.21 -5.87 16.28
CA ARG A 112 -6.43 -5.19 15.82
C ARG A 112 -7.35 -4.98 17.02
N THR A 113 -7.86 -3.77 17.16
CA THR A 113 -8.89 -3.42 18.15
C THR A 113 -10.01 -2.65 17.47
N THR A 114 -11.23 -2.71 18.00
CA THR A 114 -12.32 -1.81 17.60
C THR A 114 -12.41 -0.65 18.57
N GLN A 115 -12.25 0.58 18.11
CA GLN A 115 -12.37 1.76 18.96
C GLN A 115 -13.51 2.67 18.50
N ARG A 116 -14.05 3.46 19.44
CA ARG A 116 -15.06 4.47 19.13
C ARG A 116 -14.40 5.83 19.01
N VAL A 117 -14.37 6.38 17.79
CA VAL A 117 -13.73 7.67 17.46
C VAL A 117 -14.74 8.50 16.68
N HIS A 118 -14.94 9.76 17.09
CA HIS A 118 -15.98 10.65 16.52
C HIS A 118 -17.37 10.00 16.42
N GLY A 119 -17.73 9.15 17.39
CA GLY A 119 -19.01 8.44 17.43
C GLY A 119 -19.08 7.17 16.58
N LEU A 120 -18.12 6.94 15.68
CA LEU A 120 -18.02 5.78 14.79
C LEU A 120 -17.18 4.66 15.39
N ARG A 121 -17.51 3.41 15.09
CA ARG A 121 -16.68 2.24 15.45
C ARG A 121 -15.73 1.94 14.30
N ILE A 122 -14.43 2.07 14.55
CA ILE A 122 -13.39 1.91 13.52
C ILE A 122 -12.37 0.85 13.94
N PRO A 123 -11.77 0.10 13.00
CA PRO A 123 -10.65 -0.78 13.29
C PRO A 123 -9.39 0.04 13.55
N VAL A 124 -8.64 -0.32 14.57
CA VAL A 124 -7.37 0.29 14.95
C VAL A 124 -6.29 -0.78 15.02
N PHE A 125 -5.18 -0.52 14.35
CA PHE A 125 -4.07 -1.46 14.19
C PHE A 125 -2.81 -0.92 14.87
N ALA A 126 -2.24 -1.70 15.77
CA ALA A 126 -1.01 -1.37 16.48
C ALA A 126 0.06 -2.44 16.26
N LYS A 127 1.33 -2.06 16.33
CA LYS A 127 2.49 -2.97 16.44
C LYS A 127 3.57 -2.32 17.28
N LYS A 128 4.52 -3.12 17.78
CA LYS A 128 5.54 -2.66 18.73
C LYS A 128 6.40 -1.49 18.23
N SER A 129 6.74 -1.45 16.94
CA SER A 129 7.61 -0.41 16.36
C SER A 129 6.88 0.89 16.00
N LEU A 130 5.56 0.92 16.13
CA LEU A 130 4.73 2.02 15.66
C LEU A 130 4.53 3.04 16.79
N ARG A 131 4.84 4.32 16.52
CA ARG A 131 4.68 5.41 17.50
C ARG A 131 3.21 5.64 17.86
N GLU A 132 2.31 5.49 16.91
CA GLU A 132 0.89 5.71 17.07
C GLU A 132 0.09 4.69 16.24
N PRO A 133 -0.98 4.08 16.79
CA PRO A 133 -1.81 3.15 16.04
C PRO A 133 -2.35 3.75 14.74
N LEU A 134 -2.55 2.89 13.74
CA LEU A 134 -3.15 3.27 12.46
C LEU A 134 -4.62 2.89 12.41
N THR A 135 -5.38 3.58 11.57
CA THR A 135 -6.74 3.18 11.19
C THR A 135 -6.95 3.35 9.68
N VAL A 136 -8.06 2.83 9.15
CA VAL A 136 -8.44 3.00 7.76
C VAL A 136 -9.21 4.31 7.59
N GLN A 137 -8.68 5.20 6.75
CA GLN A 137 -9.40 6.36 6.25
C GLN A 137 -10.04 6.01 4.90
N PRO A 138 -11.36 6.12 4.74
CA PRO A 138 -11.97 6.09 3.42
C PRO A 138 -11.48 7.30 2.62
N GLY A 139 -10.88 7.05 1.46
CA GLY A 139 -10.58 8.07 0.47
C GLY A 139 -11.66 8.13 -0.61
N ARG A 140 -11.56 9.14 -1.50
CA ARG A 140 -12.52 9.38 -2.57
C ARG A 140 -12.66 8.20 -3.55
N THR A 141 -11.57 7.48 -3.74
CA THR A 141 -11.40 6.44 -4.76
C THR A 141 -10.91 5.12 -4.17
N ARG A 142 -10.24 5.18 -3.02
CA ARG A 142 -9.70 4.01 -2.31
C ARG A 142 -9.40 4.34 -0.84
N PRO A 143 -9.39 3.34 0.05
CA PRO A 143 -8.98 3.53 1.43
C PRO A 143 -7.45 3.71 1.56
N PHE A 144 -7.00 4.34 2.64
CA PHE A 144 -5.59 4.45 3.01
C PHE A 144 -5.42 4.41 4.54
N LEU A 145 -4.21 4.09 5.02
CA LEU A 145 -3.92 4.07 6.45
C LEU A 145 -3.48 5.46 6.92
N VAL A 146 -4.01 5.88 8.05
CA VAL A 146 -3.64 7.15 8.72
C VAL A 146 -3.36 6.88 10.19
N ALA A 147 -2.60 7.77 10.84
CA ALA A 147 -2.48 7.73 12.28
C ALA A 147 -3.87 7.96 12.92
N LEU A 148 -4.13 7.34 14.07
CA LEU A 148 -5.45 7.41 14.71
C LEU A 148 -5.89 8.85 15.01
N SER A 149 -4.95 9.73 15.37
CA SER A 149 -5.16 11.17 15.61
C SER A 149 -5.46 11.97 14.34
N GLU A 150 -5.12 11.43 13.16
CA GLU A 150 -5.38 12.05 11.86
C GLU A 150 -6.68 11.55 11.23
N TYR A 151 -7.36 10.59 11.85
CA TYR A 151 -8.61 10.05 11.35
C TYR A 151 -9.69 11.15 11.26
N SER A 152 -10.23 11.32 10.06
CA SER A 152 -11.37 12.20 9.80
C SER A 152 -12.60 11.35 9.46
N PRO A 153 -13.73 11.54 10.16
CA PRO A 153 -14.96 10.87 9.77
C PRO A 153 -15.35 11.28 8.33
N PRO A 154 -16.01 10.39 7.57
CA PRO A 154 -16.60 10.75 6.28
C PRO A 154 -17.50 11.98 6.46
N ARG A 155 -17.41 12.94 5.54
CA ARG A 155 -18.36 14.05 5.47
C ARG A 155 -19.57 13.56 4.67
N ASP A 156 -20.77 13.79 5.21
CA ASP A 156 -22.04 13.54 4.51
C ASP A 156 -22.14 14.34 3.20
#